data_AF-A0A3T0RP97-F1
#
_entry.id   AF-A0A3T0RP97-F1
#
_cell.length_a   1.000
_cell.length_b   1.000
_cell.length_c   1.000
_cell.angle_alpha   90.00
_cell.angle_beta   90.00
_cell.angle_gamma   90.00
#
_symmetry.space_group_name_H-M   'P 1'
#
loop_
_entity.id
_entity.type
_entity.pdbx_description
1 polymer ?
#
loop_
_entity_poly.entity_id
_entity_poly.type
_entity_poly.pdbx_seq_one_letter_code
_entity_poly.pdbx_strand_id
1 'polypeptide(L)'
;MVSEKFQKIGLLKLLKQIFTLELLVLLLWVPCVIIIFKFIQDRKIAGLVAGTGFLFIPLFNIFRERLSLANSSSRLARVFASGVFFLLSAMPIFLFRIFNWDKSLEEISIFGILSGRQLHSLSNILFVGMILVYLITNIVDAKKAK
;
A
#
# COMPACT_ATOMS: atom_id res chain seq x y z
N MET A 1 3.41 -1.08 42.02
CA MET A 1 2.21 -1.09 41.17
C MET A 1 2.00 0.15 40.30
N VAL A 2 2.45 1.36 40.67
CA VAL A 2 2.27 2.57 39.83
C VAL A 2 3.16 2.56 38.58
N SER A 3 4.40 2.06 38.68
CA SER A 3 5.38 2.01 37.57
C SER A 3 4.89 1.23 36.33
N GLU A 4 4.27 0.05 36.51
CA GLU A 4 3.78 -0.77 35.39
C GLU A 4 2.64 -0.11 34.60
N LYS A 5 1.73 0.59 35.30
CA LYS A 5 0.57 1.23 34.65
C LYS A 5 1.03 2.40 33.77
N PHE A 6 2.02 3.18 34.24
CA PHE A 6 2.63 4.25 33.47
C PHE A 6 3.45 3.73 32.27
N GLN A 7 4.19 2.63 32.42
CA GLN A 7 4.89 1.99 31.30
C GLN A 7 3.94 1.46 30.22
N LYS A 8 2.81 0.83 30.61
CA LYS A 8 1.79 0.33 29.66
C LYS A 8 1.14 1.46 28.86
N ILE A 9 0.85 2.60 29.49
CA ILE A 9 0.29 3.79 28.82
C ILE A 9 1.29 4.37 27.81
N GLY A 10 2.58 4.43 28.18
CA GLY A 10 3.65 4.88 27.27
C GLY A 10 3.82 3.96 26.05
N LEU A 11 3.77 2.64 26.25
CA LEU A 11 3.86 1.65 25.17
C LEU A 11 2.68 1.72 24.21
N LEU A 12 1.45 1.81 24.71
CA LEU A 12 0.24 1.94 23.88
C LEU A 12 0.26 3.21 23.02
N LYS A 13 0.71 4.34 23.58
CA LYS A 13 0.86 5.59 22.82
C LYS A 13 1.88 5.46 21.70
N LEU A 14 3.01 4.80 21.97
CA LEU A 14 4.04 4.53 20.96
C LEU A 14 3.52 3.63 19.84
N LEU A 15 2.84 2.54 20.18
CA LEU A 15 2.24 1.64 19.20
C LEU A 15 1.21 2.37 18.34
N LYS A 16 0.38 3.24 18.93
CA LYS A 16 -0.60 4.05 18.19
C LYS A 16 0.06 5.04 17.22
N GLN A 17 1.25 5.55 17.54
CA GLN A 17 2.00 6.42 16.63
C GLN A 17 2.67 5.63 15.50
N ILE A 18 3.12 4.41 15.76
CA ILE A 18 3.75 3.55 14.74
C ILE A 18 2.70 2.95 13.79
N PHE A 19 1.63 2.37 14.34
CA PHE A 19 0.55 1.72 13.58
C PHE A 19 -0.54 2.73 13.22
N THR A 20 -0.22 3.63 12.30
CA THR A 20 -1.20 4.56 11.74
C THR A 20 -2.23 3.84 10.89
N LEU A 21 -3.39 4.47 10.69
CA LEU A 21 -4.46 3.93 9.83
C LEU A 21 -3.94 3.58 8.43
N GLU A 22 -3.06 4.40 7.86
CA GLU A 22 -2.45 4.18 6.54
C GLU A 22 -1.63 2.89 6.51
N LEU A 23 -0.77 2.69 7.51
CA LEU A 23 0.05 1.49 7.60
C LEU A 23 -0.83 0.25 7.81
N LEU A 24 -1.88 0.35 8.63
CA LEU A 24 -2.83 -0.73 8.83
C LEU A 24 -3.58 -1.08 7.54
N VAL A 25 -4.05 -0.09 6.77
CA VAL A 25 -4.68 -0.30 5.47
C VAL A 25 -3.73 -1.02 4.53
N LEU A 26 -2.47 -0.60 4.44
CA LEU A 26 -1.46 -1.27 3.60
C LEU A 26 -1.20 -2.72 4.02
N LEU A 27 -1.03 -2.99 5.32
CA LEU A 27 -0.78 -4.34 5.84
C LEU A 27 -1.96 -5.28 5.64
N LEU A 28 -3.19 -4.77 5.77
CA LEU A 28 -4.41 -5.56 5.66
C LEU A 28 -4.88 -5.74 4.22
N TRP A 29 -4.41 -4.91 3.29
CA TRP A 29 -4.89 -4.96 1.91
C TRP A 29 -4.57 -6.29 1.21
N VAL A 30 -3.38 -6.86 1.40
CA VAL A 30 -3.04 -8.17 0.81
C VAL A 30 -3.97 -9.28 1.31
N PRO A 31 -4.20 -9.44 2.63
CA PRO A 31 -5.26 -10.32 3.13
C PRO A 31 -6.64 -10.05 2.52
N CYS A 32 -7.04 -8.79 2.37
CA CYS A 32 -8.31 -8.43 1.71
C CYS A 32 -8.36 -8.91 0.25
N VAL A 33 -7.28 -8.75 -0.50
CA VAL A 33 -7.17 -9.26 -1.88
C VAL A 33 -7.31 -10.77 -1.93
N ILE A 34 -6.66 -11.51 -1.01
CA ILE A 34 -6.81 -12.97 -0.93
C ILE A 34 -8.27 -13.35 -0.70
N ILE A 35 -8.96 -12.64 0.19
CA ILE A 35 -10.40 -12.84 0.46
C ILE A 35 -11.22 -12.53 -0.80
N ILE A 36 -10.96 -11.43 -1.49
CA ILE A 36 -11.64 -11.06 -2.75
C ILE A 36 -11.54 -12.20 -3.77
N PHE A 37 -10.33 -12.73 -4.00
CA PHE A 37 -10.12 -13.86 -4.91
C PHE A 37 -10.70 -15.19 -4.39
N LYS A 38 -10.97 -15.32 -3.09
CA LYS A 38 -11.63 -16.50 -2.54
C LYS A 38 -13.14 -16.49 -2.79
N PHE A 39 -13.78 -15.32 -2.70
CA PHE A 39 -15.25 -15.21 -2.77
C PHE A 39 -15.78 -14.84 -4.16
N ILE A 40 -14.99 -14.15 -4.99
CA ILE A 40 -15.39 -13.80 -6.37
C ILE A 40 -14.90 -14.89 -7.32
N GLN A 41 -15.84 -15.64 -7.91
CA GLN A 41 -15.55 -16.75 -8.83
C GLN A 41 -14.90 -16.26 -10.13
N ASP A 42 -15.38 -15.13 -10.67
CA ASP A 42 -14.81 -14.52 -11.85
C ASP A 42 -13.48 -13.80 -11.51
N ARG A 43 -12.37 -14.40 -11.95
CA ARG A 43 -11.01 -13.87 -11.76
C ARG A 43 -10.81 -12.50 -12.41
N LYS A 44 -11.56 -12.16 -13.46
CA LYS A 44 -11.51 -10.84 -14.12
C LYS A 44 -12.10 -9.78 -13.21
N ILE A 45 -13.28 -10.03 -12.68
CA ILE A 45 -13.95 -9.13 -11.73
C ILE A 45 -13.14 -9.02 -10.43
N ALA A 46 -12.65 -10.13 -9.89
CA ALA A 46 -11.81 -10.13 -8.69
C ALA A 46 -10.56 -9.28 -8.86
N GLY A 47 -9.86 -9.43 -9.99
CA GLY A 47 -8.68 -8.64 -10.33
C GLY A 47 -8.98 -7.17 -10.55
N LEU A 48 -10.14 -6.82 -11.13
CA LEU A 48 -10.58 -5.44 -11.27
C LEU A 48 -10.80 -4.79 -9.89
N VAL A 49 -11.58 -5.43 -9.02
CA VAL A 49 -11.88 -4.93 -7.66
C VAL A 49 -10.59 -4.76 -6.84
N ALA A 50 -9.72 -5.77 -6.86
CA ALA A 50 -8.42 -5.70 -6.19
C ALA A 50 -7.53 -4.58 -6.76
N GLY A 51 -7.46 -4.46 -8.09
CA GLY A 51 -6.70 -3.43 -8.77
C GLY A 51 -7.21 -2.02 -8.45
N THR A 52 -8.52 -1.84 -8.34
CA THR A 52 -9.12 -0.57 -7.93
C THR A 52 -8.64 -0.13 -6.55
N GLY A 53 -8.58 -1.03 -5.56
CA GLY A 53 -8.05 -0.66 -4.25
C GLY A 53 -6.55 -0.34 -4.28
N PHE A 54 -5.75 -1.05 -5.09
CA PHE A 54 -4.35 -0.70 -5.30
C PHE A 54 -4.14 0.67 -5.99
N LEU A 55 -5.13 1.19 -6.71
CA LEU A 55 -5.12 2.57 -7.21
C LEU A 55 -5.51 3.58 -6.12
N PHE A 56 -6.61 3.31 -5.42
CA PHE A 56 -7.18 4.26 -4.47
C PHE A 56 -6.33 4.43 -3.21
N ILE A 57 -5.72 3.36 -2.69
CA ILE A 57 -4.92 3.42 -1.46
C ILE A 57 -3.73 4.39 -1.58
N PRO A 58 -2.81 4.27 -2.57
CA PRO A 58 -1.71 5.21 -2.70
C PRO A 58 -2.19 6.63 -3.00
N LEU A 59 -3.26 6.81 -3.78
CA LEU A 59 -3.83 8.14 -4.02
C LEU A 59 -4.37 8.77 -2.73
N PHE A 60 -5.18 8.03 -1.98
CA PHE A 60 -5.72 8.47 -0.69
C PHE A 60 -4.59 8.87 0.26
N ASN A 61 -3.55 8.06 0.33
CA ASN A 61 -2.37 8.35 1.13
C ASN A 61 -1.66 9.65 0.70
N ILE A 62 -1.45 9.86 -0.61
CA ILE A 62 -0.87 11.10 -1.14
C ILE A 62 -1.74 12.31 -0.78
N PHE A 63 -3.07 12.22 -0.97
CA PHE A 63 -3.99 13.31 -0.65
C PHE A 63 -4.01 13.62 0.84
N ARG A 64 -4.03 12.60 1.70
CA ARG A 64 -4.03 12.78 3.16
C ARG A 64 -2.73 13.42 3.65
N GLU A 65 -1.57 13.00 3.13
CA GLU A 65 -0.29 13.62 3.47
C GLU A 65 -0.22 15.08 3.00
N ARG A 66 -0.83 15.41 1.86
CA ARG A 66 -0.91 16.78 1.34
C ARG A 66 -1.82 17.67 2.17
N LEU A 67 -2.94 17.13 2.67
CA LEU A 67 -3.91 17.84 3.51
C LEU A 67 -3.48 17.95 4.97
N SER A 68 -2.55 17.11 5.42
CA SER A 68 -2.03 17.16 6.78
C SER A 68 -1.29 18.48 7.01
N LEU A 69 -1.73 19.27 8.01
CA LEU A 69 -1.05 20.49 8.45
C LEU A 69 0.24 20.21 9.25
N ALA A 70 0.43 18.98 9.70
CA ALA A 70 1.61 18.59 10.49
C ALA A 70 2.81 18.38 9.55
N ASN A 71 3.77 19.31 9.57
CA ASN A 71 5.06 19.19 8.88
C ASN A 71 5.89 18.04 9.46
N SER A 72 5.55 16.79 9.11
CA SER A 72 6.44 15.66 9.32
C SER A 72 7.57 15.75 8.30
N SER A 73 8.82 15.70 8.78
CA SER A 73 10.01 15.55 7.95
C SER A 73 9.96 14.34 7.02
N SER A 74 9.10 13.37 7.33
CA SER A 74 8.95 12.12 6.60
C SER A 74 7.81 12.11 5.59
N ARG A 75 7.02 13.20 5.50
CA ARG A 75 5.93 13.36 4.53
C ARG A 75 6.37 13.09 3.09
N LEU A 76 7.47 13.71 2.68
CA LEU A 76 7.97 13.60 1.30
C LEU A 76 8.29 12.15 0.93
N ALA A 77 8.87 11.37 1.86
CA ALA A 77 9.17 9.96 1.64
C ALA A 77 7.89 9.13 1.46
N ARG A 78 6.86 9.35 2.30
CA ARG A 78 5.57 8.65 2.19
C ARG A 78 4.84 8.98 0.88
N VAL A 79 4.82 10.26 0.48
CA VAL A 79 4.24 10.72 -0.80
C VAL A 79 5.00 10.11 -1.98
N PHE A 80 6.34 10.15 -1.94
CA PHE A 80 7.17 9.60 -3.01
C PHE A 80 6.97 8.09 -3.17
N ALA A 81 7.00 7.33 -2.08
CA ALA A 81 6.78 5.88 -2.12
C ALA A 81 5.39 5.53 -2.67
N SER A 82 4.35 6.27 -2.25
CA SER A 82 2.98 6.09 -2.75
C SER A 82 2.89 6.43 -4.24
N GLY A 83 3.54 7.51 -4.68
CA GLY A 83 3.58 7.94 -6.07
C GLY A 83 4.32 6.96 -6.98
N VAL A 84 5.46 6.44 -6.53
CA VAL A 84 6.23 5.41 -7.24
C VAL A 84 5.39 4.14 -7.40
N PHE A 85 4.76 3.64 -6.34
CA PHE A 85 3.88 2.48 -6.43
C PHE A 85 2.69 2.73 -7.38
N PHE A 86 2.05 3.90 -7.28
CA PHE A 86 0.92 4.25 -8.14
C PHE A 86 1.31 4.30 -9.62
N LEU A 87 2.34 5.07 -9.96
CA LEU A 87 2.73 5.34 -11.35
C LEU A 87 3.44 4.17 -12.02
N LEU A 88 4.32 3.47 -11.30
CA LEU A 88 5.13 2.40 -11.88
C LEU A 88 4.49 1.02 -11.74
N SER A 89 3.40 0.90 -10.99
CA SER A 89 2.77 -0.40 -10.77
C SER A 89 1.25 -0.40 -10.87
N ALA A 90 0.55 0.22 -9.91
CA ALA A 90 -0.90 0.07 -9.82
C ALA A 90 -1.62 0.58 -11.08
N MET A 91 -1.25 1.78 -11.56
CA MET A 91 -1.84 2.38 -12.76
C MET A 91 -1.52 1.57 -14.03
N PRO A 92 -0.26 1.23 -14.36
CA PRO A 92 0.03 0.38 -15.51
C PRO A 92 -0.74 -0.94 -15.48
N ILE A 93 -0.68 -1.69 -14.38
CA ILE A 93 -1.31 -3.02 -14.28
C ILE A 93 -2.82 -2.93 -14.45
N PHE A 94 -3.45 -1.95 -13.81
CA PHE A 94 -4.88 -1.74 -13.93
C PHE A 94 -5.31 -1.37 -15.35
N LEU A 95 -4.59 -0.46 -16.00
CA LEU A 95 -4.86 -0.10 -17.39
C LEU A 95 -4.67 -1.30 -18.32
N PHE A 96 -3.58 -2.07 -18.16
CA PHE A 96 -3.38 -3.29 -18.94
C PHE A 96 -4.51 -4.29 -18.76
N ARG A 97 -5.04 -4.41 -17.54
CA ARG A 97 -6.18 -5.29 -17.26
C ARG A 97 -7.45 -4.85 -17.97
N ILE A 98 -7.72 -3.55 -18.03
CA ILE A 98 -8.88 -3.00 -18.75
C ILE A 98 -8.72 -3.19 -20.26
N PHE A 99 -7.57 -2.84 -20.83
CA PHE A 99 -7.34 -2.91 -22.27
C PHE A 99 -7.25 -4.35 -22.80
N ASN A 100 -6.91 -5.32 -21.94
CA ASN A 100 -6.80 -6.74 -22.30
C ASN A 100 -7.80 -7.58 -21.48
N TRP A 101 -9.05 -7.12 -21.38
CA TRP A 101 -10.08 -7.76 -20.57
C TRP A 101 -10.31 -9.24 -20.92
N ASP A 102 -10.21 -9.58 -22.20
CA ASP A 102 -10.50 -10.93 -22.69
C ASP A 102 -9.40 -11.93 -22.39
N LYS A 103 -8.16 -11.45 -22.20
CA LYS A 103 -6.97 -12.28 -21.99
C LYS A 103 -6.71 -12.52 -20.51
N SER A 104 -6.09 -13.65 -20.19
CA SER A 104 -5.54 -13.88 -18.86
C SER A 104 -4.27 -13.04 -18.67
N LEU A 105 -3.92 -12.72 -17.41
CA LEU A 105 -2.68 -11.99 -17.10
C LEU A 105 -1.41 -12.75 -17.54
N GLU A 106 -1.50 -14.08 -17.64
CA GLU A 106 -0.39 -14.95 -18.02
C GLU A 106 -0.11 -14.89 -19.53
N GLU A 107 -1.13 -14.57 -20.33
CA GLU A 107 -1.05 -14.46 -21.79
C GLU A 107 -0.65 -13.05 -22.25
N ILE A 108 -0.62 -12.07 -21.34
CA ILE A 108 -0.33 -10.68 -21.67
C ILE A 108 1.17 -10.42 -21.51
N SER A 109 1.79 -10.00 -22.62
CA SER A 109 3.13 -9.41 -22.64
C SER A 109 3.02 -7.92 -22.99
N ILE A 110 3.66 -7.07 -22.19
CA ILE A 110 3.81 -5.65 -22.51
C ILE A 110 4.98 -5.51 -23.47
N PHE A 111 4.68 -5.04 -24.69
CA PHE A 111 5.66 -4.80 -25.76
C PHE A 111 6.58 -6.01 -26.06
N GLY A 112 6.14 -7.23 -25.73
CA GLY A 112 6.94 -8.44 -25.87
C GLY A 112 8.09 -8.61 -24.85
N ILE A 113 8.24 -7.69 -23.88
CA ILE A 113 9.39 -7.63 -22.96
C ILE A 113 9.02 -8.03 -21.53
N LEU A 114 7.84 -7.61 -21.03
CA LEU A 114 7.40 -7.87 -19.66
C LEU A 114 6.13 -8.72 -19.63
N SER A 115 6.23 -9.92 -19.08
CA SER A 115 5.08 -10.78 -18.79
C SER A 115 4.22 -10.22 -17.65
N GLY A 116 2.93 -10.53 -17.63
CA GLY A 116 2.04 -10.19 -16.52
C GLY A 116 2.55 -10.69 -15.16
N ARG A 117 3.23 -11.84 -15.13
CA ARG A 117 3.87 -12.37 -13.90
C ARG A 117 5.02 -11.48 -13.41
N GLN A 118 5.86 -10.98 -14.32
CA GLN A 118 6.95 -10.07 -13.95
C GLN A 118 6.42 -8.74 -13.42
N LEU A 119 5.37 -8.20 -14.03
CA LEU A 119 4.71 -6.98 -13.52
C LEU A 119 4.12 -7.18 -12.14
N HIS A 120 3.46 -8.31 -11.92
CA HIS A 120 2.90 -8.63 -10.61
C HIS A 120 4.01 -8.79 -9.56
N SER A 121 5.15 -9.38 -9.93
CA SER A 121 6.33 -9.48 -9.05
C SER A 121 6.89 -8.10 -8.72
N LEU A 122 7.08 -7.24 -9.72
CA LEU A 122 7.52 -5.86 -9.53
C LEU A 122 6.53 -5.08 -8.64
N SER A 123 5.23 -5.26 -8.86
CA SER A 123 4.17 -4.67 -8.03
C SER A 123 4.30 -5.04 -6.57
N ASN A 124 4.51 -6.32 -6.28
CA ASN A 124 4.70 -6.80 -4.91
C ASN A 124 5.93 -6.18 -4.26
N ILE A 125 7.06 -6.09 -4.98
CA ILE A 125 8.28 -5.46 -4.49
C ILE A 125 8.02 -3.99 -4.15
N LEU A 126 7.38 -3.24 -5.05
CA LEU A 126 7.08 -1.83 -4.84
C LEU A 126 6.06 -1.62 -3.70
N PHE A 127 5.08 -2.51 -3.56
CA PHE A 127 4.09 -2.47 -2.48
C PHE A 127 4.73 -2.72 -1.12
N VAL A 128 5.58 -3.76 -1.01
CA VAL A 128 6.36 -4.04 0.21
C VAL A 128 7.31 -2.88 0.52
N GLY A 129 7.97 -2.32 -0.49
CA GLY A 129 8.81 -1.13 -0.35
C GLY A 129 8.03 0.06 0.23
N MET A 130 6.81 0.30 -0.26
CA MET A 130 5.92 1.32 0.29
C MET A 130 5.57 1.03 1.76
N ILE A 131 5.20 -0.20 2.12
CA ILE A 131 4.95 -0.58 3.52
C ILE A 131 6.16 -0.27 4.42
N LEU A 132 7.36 -0.64 3.98
CA LEU A 132 8.59 -0.40 4.73
C LEU A 132 8.86 1.09 4.94
N VAL A 133 8.66 1.91 3.91
CA VAL A 133 8.77 3.36 4.02
C VAL A 133 7.79 3.89 5.06
N TYR A 134 6.52 3.47 5.04
CA TYR A 134 5.52 3.90 6.03
C TYR A 134 5.91 3.47 7.45
N LEU A 135 6.36 2.22 7.63
CA LEU A 135 6.79 1.73 8.93
C LEU A 135 7.98 2.52 9.49
N ILE A 136 9.04 2.69 8.68
CA ILE A 136 10.26 3.40 9.09
C ILE A 136 9.94 4.86 9.41
N THR A 137 9.19 5.53 8.55
CA THR A 137 8.82 6.94 8.75
C THR A 137 7.96 7.14 9.99
N ASN A 138 7.00 6.25 10.25
CA ASN A 138 6.20 6.30 11.48
C ASN A 138 7.05 6.07 12.74
N ILE A 139 8.05 5.18 12.69
CA ILE A 139 9.01 4.98 13.79
C ILE A 139 9.85 6.24 14.02
N VAL A 140 10.35 6.88 12.96
CA VAL A 140 11.13 8.12 13.04
C VAL A 140 10.29 9.25 13.62
N ASP A 141 9.07 9.44 13.15
CA ASP A 141 8.15 10.46 13.64
C ASP A 141 7.78 10.22 15.12
N ALA A 142 7.52 8.97 15.51
CA ALA A 142 7.23 8.61 16.91
C ALA A 142 8.41 8.87 17.85
N LYS A 143 9.65 8.68 17.39
CA LYS A 143 10.85 9.00 18.17
C LYS A 143 11.05 10.51 18.34
N LYS A 144 10.70 11.32 17.34
CA LYS A 144 10.80 12.78 17.39
C LYS A 144 9.71 13.44 18.25
N ALA A 145 8.60 12.76 18.45
CA ALA A 145 7.48 13.24 19.27
C ALA A 145 7.64 12.94 20.78
N LYS A 146 8.73 12.30 21.19
CA LYS A 146 9.16 12.15 22.59
C LYS A 146 10.07 13.30 22.97
#